data_AF-A0A6J4VRE6-F1
#
_entry.id   AF-A0A6J4VRE6-F1
#
_cell.length_a   1.000
_cell.length_b   1.000
_cell.length_c   1.000
_cell.angle_alpha   90.00
_cell.angle_beta   90.00
_cell.angle_gamma   90.00
#
_symmetry.space_group_name_H-M   'P 1'
#
loop_
_entity.id
_entity.type
_entity.pdbx_description
1 polymer ?
#
loop_
_entity_poly.entity_id
_entity_poly.type
_entity_poly.pdbx_seq_one_letter_code
_entity_poly.pdbx_strand_id
1 'polypeptide(L)'
;EVGRLALAALGAIAAAAALAALVLFAGLFGAMVGAMFRNLGNTPVASANAHNLWWLLTWGDGWRPDTTTLAFGLDFRRAGLLLFGLALLPALVWLWGRSGAAMPANAATPCEVGAFLTFAFFILTTEVHENWSFALFAPLIVAAVLQRPGAGPEAATAPTRLHWLYAALSLSCLLNLALHDPPLRRFVGTGFDEAASALGLVNAAAGCGLFGWWVWTIGREAWGAFTARRPDGVRPRVRAVATRALPRRSTRHLRHGDER
;
A
#
# COMPACT_ATOMS: atom_id res chain seq x y z
N GLU A 1 22.62 5.45 6.15
CA GLU A 1 21.27 5.13 5.62
C GLU A 1 21.32 4.28 4.34
N VAL A 2 22.10 4.67 3.32
CA VAL A 2 22.33 3.89 2.08
C VAL A 2 22.63 2.40 2.36
N GLY A 3 23.46 2.09 3.37
CA GLY A 3 23.80 0.71 3.73
C GLY A 3 22.64 -0.15 4.22
N ARG A 4 21.62 0.42 4.88
CA ARG A 4 20.46 -0.35 5.37
C ARG A 4 19.44 -0.62 4.27
N LEU A 5 19.22 0.36 3.38
CA LEU A 5 18.39 0.16 2.19
C LEU A 5 19.03 -0.83 1.23
N ALA A 6 20.35 -0.74 1.02
CA ALA A 6 21.10 -1.73 0.26
C ALA A 6 20.96 -3.12 0.88
N LEU A 7 21.09 -3.25 2.20
CA LEU A 7 20.93 -4.54 2.88
C LEU A 7 19.50 -5.10 2.76
N ALA A 8 18.47 -4.26 2.89
CA ALA A 8 17.07 -4.67 2.73
C ALA A 8 16.76 -5.08 1.27
N ALA A 9 17.27 -4.32 0.30
CA ALA A 9 17.15 -4.65 -1.11
C ALA A 9 17.88 -5.96 -1.45
N LEU A 10 19.11 -6.14 -0.95
CA LEU A 10 19.87 -7.38 -1.08
C LEU A 10 19.15 -8.55 -0.40
N GLY A 11 18.55 -8.34 0.77
CA GLY A 11 17.74 -9.34 1.45
C GLY A 11 16.49 -9.73 0.66
N ALA A 12 15.77 -8.76 0.09
CA ALA A 12 14.61 -9.00 -0.77
C ALA A 12 15.01 -9.72 -2.07
N ILE A 13 16.11 -9.30 -2.71
CA ILE A 13 16.67 -9.97 -3.89
C ILE A 13 17.11 -11.39 -3.54
N ALA A 14 17.79 -11.61 -2.41
CA ALA A 14 18.22 -12.92 -1.96
C ALA A 14 17.02 -13.82 -1.64
N ALA A 15 15.98 -13.29 -1.01
CA ALA A 15 14.73 -14.02 -0.75
C ALA A 15 14.00 -14.37 -2.05
N ALA A 16 13.85 -13.41 -2.97
CA ALA A 16 13.26 -13.64 -4.28
C ALA A 16 14.09 -14.65 -5.09
N ALA A 17 15.41 -14.55 -5.06
CA ALA A 17 16.33 -15.47 -5.71
C ALA A 17 16.26 -16.87 -5.08
N ALA A 18 16.16 -16.99 -3.75
CA ALA A 18 15.99 -18.28 -3.07
C ALA A 18 14.65 -18.95 -3.42
N LEU A 19 13.57 -18.18 -3.46
CA LEU A 19 12.26 -18.66 -3.90
C LEU A 19 12.26 -19.06 -5.38
N ALA A 20 12.88 -18.22 -6.23
CA ALA A 20 13.02 -18.50 -7.65
C ALA A 20 13.97 -19.68 -7.92
N ALA A 21 15.00 -19.89 -7.10
CA ALA A 21 16.01 -20.93 -7.29
C ALA A 21 15.36 -22.32 -7.35
N LEU A 22 14.35 -22.61 -6.53
CA LEU A 22 13.62 -23.88 -6.59
C LEU A 22 13.00 -24.10 -7.99
N VAL A 23 12.39 -23.07 -8.56
CA VAL A 23 11.78 -23.10 -9.89
C VAL A 23 12.84 -23.19 -10.99
N LEU A 24 13.94 -22.45 -10.84
CA LEU A 24 15.06 -22.44 -11.79
C LEU A 24 15.78 -23.79 -11.83
N PHE A 25 16.12 -24.38 -10.67
CA PHE A 25 16.76 -25.69 -10.57
C PHE A 25 15.88 -26.82 -11.09
N ALA A 26 14.57 -26.71 -10.93
CA ALA A 26 13.62 -27.66 -11.49
C ALA A 26 13.42 -27.51 -13.02
N GLY A 27 14.05 -26.52 -13.67
CA GLY A 27 13.84 -26.24 -15.11
C GLY A 27 12.43 -25.74 -15.44
N LEU A 28 11.68 -25.26 -14.44
CA LEU A 28 10.27 -24.92 -14.56
C LEU A 28 10.02 -23.44 -14.88
N PHE A 29 11.07 -22.65 -15.11
CA PHE A 29 10.93 -21.21 -15.34
C PHE A 29 10.01 -20.87 -16.51
N GLY A 30 10.20 -21.51 -17.67
CA GLY A 30 9.35 -21.30 -18.84
C GLY A 30 7.89 -21.71 -18.59
N ALA A 31 7.67 -22.78 -17.82
CA ALA A 31 6.34 -23.23 -17.42
C ALA A 31 5.67 -22.23 -16.46
N MET A 32 6.42 -21.70 -15.48
CA MET A 32 5.96 -20.68 -14.55
C MET A 32 5.58 -19.39 -15.28
N VAL A 33 6.47 -18.85 -16.12
CA VAL A 33 6.21 -17.63 -16.91
C VAL A 33 5.03 -17.85 -17.85
N GLY A 34 5.00 -18.99 -18.54
CA GLY A 34 3.86 -19.37 -19.38
C GLY A 34 2.56 -19.47 -18.60
N ALA A 35 2.58 -20.00 -17.38
CA ALA A 35 1.41 -20.04 -16.51
C ALA A 35 0.96 -18.64 -16.07
N MET A 36 1.89 -17.74 -15.75
CA MET A 36 1.56 -16.35 -15.42
C MET A 36 0.84 -15.64 -16.58
N PHE A 37 1.32 -15.82 -17.82
CA PHE A 37 0.67 -15.24 -18.99
C PHE A 37 -0.65 -15.93 -19.34
N ARG A 38 -0.77 -17.25 -19.15
CA ARG A 38 -2.03 -17.98 -19.35
C ARG A 38 -3.09 -17.67 -18.30
N ASN A 39 -2.68 -17.20 -17.12
CA ASN A 39 -3.62 -16.77 -16.08
C ASN A 39 -4.34 -15.46 -16.45
N LEU A 40 -3.79 -14.66 -17.37
CA LEU A 40 -4.47 -13.47 -17.89
C LEU A 40 -5.66 -13.90 -18.74
N GLY A 41 -6.87 -13.46 -18.39
CA GLY A 41 -8.08 -13.87 -19.09
C GLY A 41 -8.51 -15.30 -18.76
N ASN A 42 -7.94 -15.96 -17.74
CA ASN A 42 -8.35 -17.31 -17.36
C ASN A 42 -9.75 -17.33 -16.70
N THR A 43 -10.17 -16.22 -16.12
CA THR A 43 -11.53 -16.04 -15.61
C THR A 43 -12.02 -14.63 -15.98
N PRO A 44 -12.39 -14.40 -17.25
CA PRO A 44 -12.65 -13.06 -17.79
C PRO A 44 -14.05 -12.57 -17.38
N VAL A 45 -14.25 -12.44 -16.07
CA VAL A 45 -15.51 -12.04 -15.44
C VAL A 45 -15.31 -10.79 -14.59
N ALA A 46 -16.38 -10.03 -14.38
CA ALA A 46 -16.35 -8.77 -13.65
C ALA A 46 -15.85 -8.97 -12.21
N SER A 47 -16.31 -10.03 -11.54
CA SER A 47 -15.83 -10.48 -10.24
C SER A 47 -16.12 -11.97 -10.01
N ALA A 48 -15.10 -12.79 -9.81
CA ALA A 48 -15.26 -14.21 -9.53
C ALA A 48 -15.42 -14.40 -8.02
N ASN A 49 -16.65 -14.20 -7.51
CA ASN A 49 -16.96 -14.31 -6.07
C ASN A 49 -16.14 -13.36 -5.17
N ALA A 50 -15.51 -12.32 -5.73
CA ALA A 50 -14.83 -11.30 -4.95
C ALA A 50 -15.82 -10.19 -4.59
N HIS A 51 -16.11 -9.99 -3.30
CA HIS A 51 -16.90 -8.86 -2.82
C HIS A 51 -16.15 -7.51 -3.00
N ASN A 52 -16.01 -7.06 -4.25
CA ASN A 52 -15.29 -5.87 -4.69
C ASN A 52 -16.24 -4.86 -5.36
N LEU A 53 -15.69 -3.83 -6.02
CA LEU A 53 -16.48 -2.79 -6.69
C LEU A 53 -17.42 -3.39 -7.74
N TRP A 54 -16.94 -4.37 -8.52
CA TRP A 54 -17.68 -4.94 -9.63
C TRP A 54 -18.83 -5.81 -9.14
N TRP A 55 -18.63 -6.57 -8.06
CA TRP A 55 -19.72 -7.29 -7.38
C TRP A 55 -20.85 -6.35 -6.96
N LEU A 56 -20.51 -5.18 -6.42
CA LEU A 56 -21.50 -4.18 -6.03
C LEU A 56 -22.23 -3.58 -7.25
N LEU A 57 -21.49 -3.21 -8.29
CA LEU A 57 -22.07 -2.60 -9.50
C LEU A 57 -22.94 -3.57 -10.33
N THR A 58 -22.64 -4.86 -10.28
CA THR A 58 -23.45 -5.89 -10.94
C THR A 58 -24.54 -6.48 -10.05
N TRP A 59 -24.75 -5.94 -8.84
CA TRP A 59 -25.75 -6.42 -7.88
C TRP A 59 -25.57 -7.92 -7.53
N GLY A 60 -24.33 -8.35 -7.36
CA GLY A 60 -23.97 -9.73 -7.04
C GLY A 60 -23.81 -10.64 -8.25
N ASP A 61 -24.12 -10.17 -9.46
CA ASP A 61 -23.88 -10.89 -10.71
C ASP A 61 -22.43 -10.71 -11.19
N GLY A 62 -21.47 -11.16 -10.39
CA GLY A 62 -20.04 -10.99 -10.66
C GLY A 62 -19.53 -11.80 -11.86
N TRP A 63 -20.25 -12.86 -12.23
CA TRP A 63 -19.87 -13.79 -13.31
C TRP A 63 -20.12 -13.26 -14.72
N ARG A 64 -20.61 -12.02 -14.86
CA ARG A 64 -20.70 -11.32 -16.14
C ARG A 64 -19.34 -11.23 -16.82
N PRO A 65 -19.25 -11.39 -18.15
CA PRO A 65 -17.99 -11.15 -18.86
C PRO A 65 -17.44 -9.76 -18.56
N ASP A 66 -16.15 -9.64 -18.27
CA ASP A 66 -15.52 -8.34 -17.99
C ASP A 66 -15.34 -7.47 -19.26
N THR A 67 -15.62 -8.04 -20.43
CA THR A 67 -15.76 -7.33 -21.71
C THR A 67 -17.15 -6.71 -21.90
N THR A 68 -18.06 -6.87 -20.95
CA THR A 68 -19.39 -6.24 -21.03
C THR A 68 -19.25 -4.72 -20.99
N THR A 69 -19.87 -4.06 -21.96
CA THR A 69 -19.79 -2.62 -22.14
C THR A 69 -20.55 -1.86 -21.04
N LEU A 70 -19.86 -0.92 -20.41
CA LEU A 70 -20.35 0.14 -19.55
C LEU A 70 -20.72 1.39 -20.39
N ALA A 71 -21.05 2.49 -19.71
CA ALA A 71 -21.27 3.78 -20.36
C ALA A 71 -20.02 4.27 -21.11
N PHE A 72 -20.22 5.10 -22.14
CA PHE A 72 -19.16 5.76 -22.92
C PHE A 72 -18.20 4.80 -23.66
N GLY A 73 -18.62 3.56 -23.92
CA GLY A 73 -17.82 2.59 -24.70
C GLY A 73 -16.65 1.96 -23.93
N LEU A 74 -16.57 2.19 -22.62
CA LEU A 74 -15.67 1.44 -21.73
C LEU A 74 -16.29 0.08 -21.43
N ASP A 75 -15.48 -0.96 -21.28
CA ASP A 75 -15.90 -2.23 -20.69
C ASP A 75 -15.42 -2.31 -19.22
N PHE A 76 -15.90 -3.28 -18.45
CA PHE A 76 -15.50 -3.45 -17.05
C PHE A 76 -13.98 -3.57 -16.89
N ARG A 77 -13.32 -4.34 -17.77
CA ARG A 77 -11.86 -4.55 -17.75
C ARG A 77 -11.09 -3.24 -17.88
N ARG A 78 -11.38 -2.44 -18.92
CA ARG A 78 -10.74 -1.14 -19.15
C ARG A 78 -11.04 -0.18 -18.01
N ALA A 79 -12.28 -0.15 -17.54
CA ALA A 79 -12.67 0.69 -16.41
C ALA A 79 -11.88 0.33 -15.14
N GLY A 80 -11.71 -0.95 -14.83
CA GLY A 80 -10.94 -1.39 -13.67
C GLY A 80 -9.46 -1.10 -13.75
N LEU A 81 -8.84 -1.31 -14.92
CA LEU A 81 -7.44 -0.92 -15.14
C LEU A 81 -7.23 0.59 -15.00
N LEU A 82 -8.16 1.40 -15.53
CA LEU A 82 -8.10 2.86 -15.39
C LEU A 82 -8.25 3.29 -13.93
N LEU A 83 -9.25 2.76 -13.22
CA LEU A 83 -9.47 3.06 -11.80
C LEU A 83 -8.26 2.67 -10.95
N PHE A 84 -7.70 1.48 -11.18
CA PHE A 84 -6.48 1.05 -10.51
C PHE A 84 -5.31 2.00 -10.82
N GLY A 85 -5.10 2.34 -12.09
CA GLY A 85 -4.11 3.34 -12.53
C GLY A 85 -4.25 4.69 -11.84
N LEU A 86 -5.48 5.16 -11.63
CA LEU A 86 -5.76 6.39 -10.88
C LEU A 86 -5.42 6.24 -9.39
N ALA A 87 -5.69 5.08 -8.78
CA ALA A 87 -5.33 4.81 -7.39
C ALA A 87 -3.82 4.75 -7.15
N LEU A 88 -3.00 4.46 -8.17
CA LEU A 88 -1.54 4.55 -8.08
C LEU A 88 -1.04 5.99 -7.86
N LEU A 89 -1.73 7.00 -8.40
CA LEU A 89 -1.28 8.40 -8.35
C LEU A 89 -1.08 8.93 -6.92
N PRO A 90 -2.04 8.85 -5.98
CA PRO A 90 -1.84 9.31 -4.62
C PRO A 90 -0.72 8.55 -3.91
N ALA A 91 -0.56 7.24 -4.16
CA ALA A 91 0.54 6.45 -3.60
C ALA A 91 1.91 6.92 -4.10
N LEU A 92 2.05 7.21 -5.40
CA LEU A 92 3.26 7.75 -5.99
C LEU A 92 3.58 9.16 -5.46
N VAL A 93 2.58 10.05 -5.38
CA VAL A 93 2.76 11.40 -4.83
C VAL A 93 3.18 11.34 -3.37
N TRP A 94 2.62 10.41 -2.60
CA TRP A 94 2.97 10.22 -1.19
C TRP A 94 4.41 9.74 -0.99
N LEU A 95 4.83 8.72 -1.75
CA LEU A 95 6.21 8.24 -1.76
C LEU A 95 7.18 9.34 -2.23
N TRP A 96 6.81 10.04 -3.31
CA TRP A 96 7.59 11.15 -3.83
C TRP A 96 7.73 12.29 -2.84
N GLY A 97 6.67 12.66 -2.12
CA GLY A 97 6.67 13.71 -1.10
C GLY A 97 7.59 13.39 0.08
N ARG A 98 7.87 12.10 0.34
CA ARG A 98 8.73 11.65 1.44
C ARG A 98 10.16 11.26 1.06
N SER A 99 10.48 11.14 -0.23
CA SER A 99 11.83 10.75 -0.73
C SER A 99 13.01 11.68 -0.38
N GLY A 100 12.76 12.92 0.08
CA GLY A 100 13.77 13.98 0.25
C GLY A 100 13.85 14.56 1.67
N ALA A 101 12.82 14.38 2.50
CA ALA A 101 13.07 14.35 3.94
C ALA A 101 13.81 13.04 4.21
N ALA A 102 14.73 13.00 5.18
CA ALA A 102 15.30 11.72 5.62
C ALA A 102 14.13 10.81 5.99
N MET A 103 13.66 9.97 5.06
CA MET A 103 12.62 9.00 5.32
C MET A 103 13.14 8.27 6.55
N PRO A 104 12.37 8.20 7.66
CA PRO A 104 12.73 7.30 8.72
C PRO A 104 13.04 5.98 8.04
N ALA A 105 14.19 5.38 8.32
CA ALA A 105 14.63 4.13 7.69
C ALA A 105 13.70 2.93 7.99
N ASN A 106 12.45 3.18 8.40
CA ASN A 106 11.43 2.18 8.63
C ASN A 106 10.82 1.76 7.29
N ALA A 107 10.64 0.46 7.14
CA ALA A 107 9.95 -0.13 6.00
C ALA A 107 8.43 0.12 6.04
N ALA A 108 7.92 0.91 7.00
CA ALA A 108 6.49 0.98 7.27
C ALA A 108 5.72 1.72 6.17
N THR A 109 6.28 2.82 5.63
CA THR A 109 5.65 3.54 4.52
C THR A 109 5.57 2.68 3.25
N PRO A 110 6.66 2.08 2.74
CA PRO A 110 6.56 1.22 1.56
C PRO A 110 5.68 -0.01 1.79
N CYS A 111 5.65 -0.57 3.01
CA CYS A 111 4.71 -1.64 3.35
C CYS A 111 3.24 -1.16 3.36
N GLU A 112 2.93 0.03 3.89
CA GLU A 112 1.56 0.57 3.84
C GLU A 112 1.12 0.81 2.39
N VAL A 113 2.00 1.37 1.56
CA VAL A 113 1.73 1.56 0.13
C VAL A 113 1.54 0.23 -0.59
N GLY A 114 2.38 -0.78 -0.30
CA GLY A 114 2.22 -2.11 -0.87
C GLY A 114 0.88 -2.74 -0.50
N ALA A 115 0.49 -2.65 0.77
CA ALA A 115 -0.81 -3.14 1.22
C ALA A 115 -1.98 -2.40 0.58
N PHE A 116 -1.89 -1.07 0.49
CA PHE A 116 -2.88 -0.23 -0.18
C PHE A 116 -3.03 -0.61 -1.66
N LEU A 117 -1.93 -0.77 -2.39
CA LEU A 117 -1.97 -1.12 -3.81
C LEU A 117 -2.51 -2.54 -4.03
N THR A 118 -2.18 -3.50 -3.17
CA THR A 118 -2.79 -4.84 -3.24
C THR A 118 -4.30 -4.78 -2.99
N PHE A 119 -4.74 -3.97 -2.03
CA PHE A 119 -6.17 -3.81 -1.76
C PHE A 119 -6.87 -3.03 -2.90
N ALA A 120 -6.23 -2.01 -3.46
CA ALA A 120 -6.72 -1.29 -4.64
C ALA A 120 -6.90 -2.23 -5.83
N PHE A 121 -5.94 -3.14 -6.05
CA PHE A 121 -6.03 -4.16 -7.09
C PHE A 121 -7.26 -5.07 -6.85
N PHE A 122 -7.41 -5.60 -5.63
CA PHE A 122 -8.56 -6.43 -5.27
C PHE A 122 -9.91 -5.72 -5.46
N ILE A 123 -10.01 -4.44 -5.04
CA ILE A 123 -11.25 -3.67 -5.10
C ILE A 123 -11.60 -3.20 -6.52
N LEU A 124 -10.60 -2.76 -7.29
CA LEU A 124 -10.84 -2.01 -8.53
C LEU A 124 -10.65 -2.83 -9.81
N THR A 125 -9.92 -3.94 -9.79
CA THR A 125 -9.69 -4.74 -11.01
C THR A 125 -10.73 -5.84 -11.19
N THR A 126 -10.96 -6.24 -12.45
CA THR A 126 -11.79 -7.40 -12.81
C THR A 126 -10.96 -8.69 -12.78
N GLU A 127 -11.60 -9.84 -13.02
CA GLU A 127 -10.95 -11.17 -13.00
C GLU A 127 -10.36 -11.55 -11.63
N VAL A 128 -10.81 -10.88 -10.55
CA VAL A 128 -10.36 -11.12 -9.17
C VAL A 128 -11.20 -12.20 -8.52
N HIS A 129 -10.52 -13.10 -7.79
CA HIS A 129 -11.12 -14.15 -6.95
C HIS A 129 -11.09 -13.77 -5.46
N GLU A 130 -11.94 -14.39 -4.65
CA GLU A 130 -12.08 -14.12 -3.22
C GLU A 130 -10.77 -14.21 -2.43
N ASN A 131 -9.86 -15.09 -2.85
CA ASN A 131 -8.57 -15.36 -2.21
C ASN A 131 -7.45 -14.36 -2.58
N TRP A 132 -7.64 -13.47 -3.56
CA TRP A 132 -6.57 -12.56 -3.98
C TRP A 132 -6.29 -11.45 -2.94
N SER A 133 -7.25 -11.18 -2.06
CA SER A 133 -7.10 -10.23 -0.95
C SER A 133 -5.98 -10.62 0.03
N PHE A 134 -5.60 -11.89 0.12
CA PHE A 134 -4.61 -12.34 1.11
C PHE A 134 -3.24 -11.65 0.99
N ALA A 135 -2.85 -11.27 -0.23
CA ALA A 135 -1.56 -10.63 -0.48
C ALA A 135 -1.41 -9.26 0.24
N LEU A 136 -2.51 -8.64 0.71
CA LEU A 136 -2.44 -7.34 1.40
C LEU A 136 -2.02 -7.47 2.88
N PHE A 137 -2.29 -8.61 3.53
CA PHE A 137 -2.16 -8.71 4.99
C PHE A 137 -0.71 -8.68 5.47
N ALA A 138 0.20 -9.35 4.76
CA ALA A 138 1.62 -9.37 5.11
C ALA A 138 2.24 -7.96 5.11
N PRO A 139 2.13 -7.14 4.05
CA PRO A 139 2.62 -5.76 4.10
C PRO A 139 1.83 -4.89 5.09
N LEU A 140 0.52 -5.10 5.26
CA LEU A 140 -0.30 -4.31 6.18
C LEU A 140 0.12 -4.49 7.64
N ILE A 141 0.35 -5.73 8.09
CA ILE A 141 0.75 -5.97 9.49
C ILE A 141 2.16 -5.46 9.76
N VAL A 142 3.08 -5.60 8.80
CA VAL A 142 4.43 -5.02 8.92
C VAL A 142 4.35 -3.50 9.05
N ALA A 143 3.54 -2.85 8.22
CA ALA A 143 3.30 -1.41 8.34
C ALA A 143 2.69 -1.04 9.71
N ALA A 144 1.68 -1.77 10.16
CA ALA A 144 1.01 -1.52 11.44
C ALA A 144 1.97 -1.64 12.65
N VAL A 145 2.85 -2.64 12.64
CA VAL A 145 3.85 -2.86 13.70
C VAL A 145 4.94 -1.78 13.67
N LEU A 146 5.44 -1.43 12.48
CA LEU A 146 6.54 -0.47 12.34
C LEU A 146 6.13 1.00 12.49
N GLN A 147 4.83 1.33 12.36
CA GLN A 147 4.31 2.69 12.56
C GLN A 147 4.03 3.05 14.03
N ARG A 148 4.31 2.16 14.98
CA ARG A 148 4.07 2.45 16.40
C ARG A 148 4.91 3.66 16.82
N PRO A 149 4.28 4.73 17.33
CA PRO A 149 5.01 5.90 17.83
C PRO A 149 5.93 5.47 18.98
N GLY A 150 7.22 5.77 18.85
CA GLY A 150 8.18 5.55 19.93
C GLY A 150 8.05 6.66 20.99
N ALA A 151 7.60 6.29 22.20
CA ALA A 151 8.12 6.77 23.49
C ALA A 151 7.30 6.17 24.66
N GLY A 152 7.50 4.89 24.95
CA GLY A 152 7.08 4.29 26.23
C GLY A 152 6.34 2.94 26.11
N PRO A 153 6.44 2.07 27.14
CA PRO A 153 5.74 0.78 27.20
C PRO A 153 4.21 0.93 27.18
N GLU A 154 3.65 2.06 27.62
CA GLU A 154 2.22 2.33 27.57
C GLU A 154 1.73 2.73 26.17
N ALA A 155 2.55 3.42 25.37
CA ALA A 155 2.23 3.74 23.97
C ALA A 155 2.30 2.49 23.06
N ALA A 156 2.88 1.39 23.54
CA ALA A 156 3.07 0.16 22.77
C ALA A 156 1.79 -0.68 22.61
N THR A 157 0.74 -0.43 23.40
CA THR A 157 -0.49 -1.25 23.45
C THR A 157 -1.67 -0.65 22.69
N ALA A 158 -1.64 0.64 22.34
CA ALA A 158 -2.75 1.28 21.64
C ALA A 158 -2.83 0.85 20.16
N PRO A 159 -4.00 0.39 19.66
CA PRO A 159 -4.17 0.03 18.26
C PRO A 159 -4.07 1.26 17.35
N THR A 160 -3.19 1.19 16.35
CA THR A 160 -3.10 2.23 15.31
C THR A 160 -4.22 2.07 14.28
N ARG A 161 -4.42 3.08 13.42
CA ARG A 161 -5.38 3.00 12.30
C ARG A 161 -5.21 1.73 11.44
N LEU A 162 -3.97 1.28 11.26
CA LEU A 162 -3.65 0.12 10.43
C LEU A 162 -4.03 -1.20 11.11
N HIS A 163 -4.05 -1.25 12.44
CA HIS A 163 -4.55 -2.42 13.18
C HIS A 163 -6.07 -2.54 13.00
N TRP A 164 -6.80 -1.43 13.08
CA TRP A 164 -8.24 -1.40 12.81
C TRP A 164 -8.56 -1.79 11.38
N LEU A 165 -7.80 -1.26 10.42
CA LEU A 165 -7.93 -1.62 9.02
C LEU A 165 -7.63 -3.11 8.79
N TYR A 166 -6.58 -3.64 9.41
CA TYR A 166 -6.25 -5.06 9.35
C TYR A 166 -7.42 -5.91 9.88
N ALA A 167 -7.98 -5.56 11.04
CA ALA A 167 -9.11 -6.29 11.62
C ALA A 167 -10.36 -6.22 10.72
N ALA A 168 -10.70 -5.04 10.21
CA ALA A 168 -11.86 -4.84 9.35
C ALA A 168 -11.72 -5.60 8.02
N LEU A 169 -10.55 -5.54 7.38
CA LEU A 169 -10.27 -6.28 6.14
C LEU A 169 -10.20 -7.79 6.37
N SER A 170 -9.70 -8.24 7.53
CA SER A 170 -9.73 -9.66 7.91
C SER A 170 -11.15 -10.16 8.02
N LEU A 171 -12.02 -9.42 8.72
CA LEU A 171 -13.45 -9.77 8.83
C LEU A 171 -14.12 -9.79 7.45
N SER A 172 -13.86 -8.79 6.61
CA SER A 172 -14.44 -8.71 5.26
C SER A 172 -13.96 -9.85 4.35
N CYS A 173 -12.68 -10.23 4.43
CA CYS A 173 -12.11 -11.36 3.70
C CYS A 173 -12.68 -12.71 4.19
N LEU A 174 -12.80 -12.90 5.50
CA LEU A 174 -13.39 -14.11 6.07
C LEU A 174 -14.86 -14.24 5.68
N LEU A 175 -15.62 -13.14 5.71
CA LEU A 175 -17.00 -13.12 5.25
C LEU A 175 -17.08 -13.45 3.75
N ASN A 176 -16.17 -12.91 2.93
CA ASN A 176 -16.09 -13.24 1.51
C ASN A 176 -15.92 -14.75 1.27
N LEU A 177 -14.98 -15.38 1.97
CA LEU A 177 -14.75 -16.82 1.87
C LEU A 177 -15.93 -17.64 2.39
N ALA A 178 -16.47 -17.28 3.55
CA ALA A 178 -17.56 -18.02 4.18
C ALA A 178 -18.83 -18.03 3.32
N LEU A 179 -19.16 -16.90 2.69
CA LEU A 179 -20.37 -16.78 1.86
C LEU A 179 -20.30 -17.63 0.57
N HIS A 180 -19.11 -18.00 0.14
CA HIS A 180 -18.88 -18.84 -1.03
C HIS A 180 -18.46 -20.28 -0.69
N ASP A 181 -18.45 -20.66 0.59
CA ASP A 181 -18.04 -21.98 1.05
C ASP A 181 -19.14 -23.06 0.82
N PRO A 182 -18.90 -24.10 0.00
CA PRO A 182 -19.91 -25.12 -0.28
C PRO A 182 -20.35 -25.94 0.96
N PRO A 183 -19.46 -26.34 1.88
CA PRO A 183 -19.85 -26.93 3.16
C PRO A 183 -20.82 -26.07 3.97
N LEU A 184 -20.54 -24.77 4.14
CA LEU A 184 -21.44 -23.87 4.88
C LEU A 184 -22.82 -23.78 4.22
N ARG A 185 -22.86 -23.65 2.89
CA ARG A 185 -24.11 -23.66 2.11
C ARG A 185 -24.94 -24.93 2.37
N ARG A 186 -24.29 -26.10 2.36
CA ARG A 186 -24.95 -27.39 2.63
C ARG A 186 -25.45 -27.51 4.07
N PHE A 187 -24.71 -26.93 5.02
CA PHE A 187 -25.05 -26.96 6.43
C PHE A 187 -26.28 -26.09 6.75
N VAL A 188 -26.33 -24.86 6.21
CA VAL A 188 -27.43 -23.91 6.45
C VAL A 188 -28.69 -24.29 5.66
N GLY A 189 -28.53 -24.81 4.44
CA GLY A 189 -29.64 -25.30 3.62
C GLY A 189 -30.42 -24.20 2.90
N THR A 190 -31.73 -24.37 2.79
CA THR A 190 -32.61 -23.49 2.01
C THR A 190 -32.62 -22.07 2.59
N GLY A 191 -32.39 -21.06 1.74
CA GLY A 191 -32.32 -19.65 2.15
C GLY A 191 -30.89 -19.11 2.33
N PHE A 192 -29.87 -19.98 2.32
CA PHE A 192 -28.48 -19.53 2.36
C PHE A 192 -28.14 -18.60 1.20
N ASP A 193 -28.58 -18.92 -0.02
CA ASP A 193 -28.18 -18.18 -1.23
C ASP A 193 -28.70 -16.74 -1.23
N GLU A 194 -29.93 -16.51 -0.75
CA GLU A 194 -30.51 -15.16 -0.67
C GLU A 194 -29.79 -14.33 0.41
N ALA A 195 -29.60 -14.90 1.59
CA ALA A 195 -28.84 -14.25 2.66
C ALA A 195 -27.38 -13.99 2.26
N ALA A 196 -26.75 -14.93 1.57
CA ALA A 196 -25.37 -14.81 1.11
C ALA A 196 -25.21 -13.73 0.04
N SER A 197 -26.16 -13.63 -0.90
CA SER A 197 -26.18 -12.55 -1.89
C SER A 197 -26.31 -11.18 -1.22
N ALA A 198 -27.27 -11.02 -0.30
CA ALA A 198 -27.47 -9.77 0.43
C ALA A 198 -26.25 -9.39 1.29
N LEU A 199 -25.70 -10.33 2.05
CA LEU A 199 -24.50 -10.12 2.86
C LEU A 199 -23.27 -9.86 1.98
N GLY A 200 -23.18 -10.47 0.81
CA GLY A 200 -22.12 -10.22 -0.16
C GLY A 200 -22.13 -8.80 -0.69
N LEU A 201 -23.32 -8.25 -0.98
CA LEU A 201 -23.48 -6.83 -1.34
C LEU A 201 -23.08 -5.89 -0.21
N VAL A 202 -23.50 -6.19 1.03
CA VAL A 202 -23.10 -5.41 2.21
C VAL A 202 -21.59 -5.45 2.41
N ASN A 203 -20.97 -6.64 2.26
CA ASN A 203 -19.53 -6.81 2.38
C ASN A 203 -18.77 -6.05 1.29
N ALA A 204 -19.24 -6.11 0.04
CA ALA A 204 -18.66 -5.38 -1.08
C ALA A 204 -18.74 -3.86 -0.87
N ALA A 205 -19.89 -3.35 -0.39
CA ALA A 205 -20.07 -1.95 -0.04
C ALA A 205 -19.13 -1.52 1.11
N ALA A 206 -19.02 -2.34 2.16
CA ALA A 206 -18.10 -2.09 3.27
C ALA A 206 -16.63 -2.06 2.81
N GLY A 207 -16.22 -3.01 1.96
CA GLY A 207 -14.89 -3.04 1.35
C GLY A 207 -14.59 -1.79 0.51
N CYS A 208 -15.54 -1.36 -0.32
CA CYS A 208 -15.42 -0.12 -1.09
C CYS A 208 -15.35 1.13 -0.18
N GLY A 209 -16.12 1.16 0.91
CA GLY A 209 -16.07 2.23 1.90
C GLY A 209 -14.73 2.32 2.62
N LEU A 210 -14.18 1.17 3.06
CA LEU A 210 -12.84 1.09 3.65
C LEU A 210 -11.77 1.55 2.65
N PHE A 211 -11.89 1.15 1.38
CA PHE A 211 -10.98 1.60 0.33
C PHE A 211 -11.05 3.12 0.12
N GLY A 212 -12.25 3.68 0.00
CA GLY A 212 -12.45 5.13 -0.14
C GLY A 212 -11.88 5.92 1.04
N TRP A 213 -12.08 5.45 2.27
CA TRP A 213 -11.46 6.03 3.47
C TRP A 213 -9.93 5.95 3.40
N TRP A 214 -9.36 4.82 2.97
CA TRP A 214 -7.91 4.67 2.86
C TRP A 214 -7.31 5.58 1.78
N VAL A 215 -7.94 5.67 0.61
CA VAL A 215 -7.58 6.63 -0.45
C VAL A 215 -7.58 8.06 0.09
N TRP A 216 -8.61 8.44 0.84
CA TRP A 216 -8.70 9.77 1.44
C TRP A 216 -7.56 10.04 2.43
N THR A 217 -7.25 9.08 3.32
CA THR A 217 -6.15 9.24 4.28
C THR A 217 -4.79 9.38 3.61
N ILE A 218 -4.46 8.51 2.63
CA ILE A 218 -3.23 8.61 1.84
C ILE A 218 -3.20 9.92 1.06
N GLY A 219 -4.30 10.31 0.40
CA GLY A 219 -4.39 11.54 -0.38
C GLY A 219 -4.14 12.79 0.48
N ARG A 220 -4.71 12.83 1.69
CA ARG A 220 -4.47 13.92 2.66
C ARG A 220 -3.01 13.99 3.08
N GLU A 221 -2.37 12.85 3.33
CA GLU A 221 -0.94 12.81 3.69
C GLU A 221 -0.04 13.17 2.51
N ALA A 222 -0.37 12.70 1.31
CA ALA A 222 0.32 13.01 0.07
C ALA A 222 0.29 14.52 -0.20
N TRP A 223 -0.89 15.13 -0.05
CA TRP A 223 -1.08 16.57 -0.20
C TRP A 223 -0.28 17.36 0.82
N GLY A 224 -0.32 16.97 2.10
CA GLY A 224 0.47 17.62 3.16
C GLY A 224 1.99 17.52 2.92
N ALA A 225 2.47 16.37 2.45
CA ALA A 225 3.87 16.18 2.09
C ALA A 225 4.28 17.02 0.87
N PHE A 226 3.39 17.13 -0.12
CA PHE A 226 3.60 17.94 -1.31
C PHE A 226 3.65 19.44 -0.99
N THR A 227 2.73 19.95 -0.17
CA THR A 227 2.70 21.37 0.22
C THR A 227 3.87 21.74 1.13
N ALA A 228 4.28 20.86 2.05
CA ALA A 228 5.45 21.08 2.90
C ALA A 228 6.78 21.15 2.12
N ARG A 229 6.83 20.57 0.91
CA ARG A 229 7.98 20.71 -0.01
C ARG A 229 7.98 21.97 -0.83
N ARG A 230 6.89 22.77 -0.82
CA ARG A 230 6.96 24.06 -1.49
C ARG A 230 8.11 24.84 -0.87
N PRO A 231 9.08 25.28 -1.68
CA PRO A 231 10.20 26.04 -1.19
C PRO A 231 9.66 27.39 -0.74
N ASP A 232 9.20 27.48 0.51
CA ASP A 232 8.98 28.73 1.19
C ASP A 232 10.34 29.39 1.35
N GLY A 233 10.74 30.06 0.27
CA GLY A 233 12.03 30.68 0.12
C GLY A 233 13.14 29.71 -0.30
N VAL A 234 13.33 29.61 -1.61
CA VAL A 234 14.57 30.20 -2.14
C VAL A 234 14.56 31.69 -1.74
N ARG A 235 14.71 31.99 -0.44
CA ARG A 235 15.50 33.14 -0.08
C ARG A 235 16.83 32.74 -0.66
N PRO A 236 17.34 33.43 -1.69
CA PRO A 236 18.71 33.18 -2.07
C PRO A 236 19.46 33.27 -0.75
N ARG A 237 20.16 32.20 -0.37
CA ARG A 237 21.35 32.40 0.45
C ARG A 237 22.27 33.20 -0.46
N VAL A 238 21.98 34.49 -0.64
CA VAL A 238 22.98 35.52 -0.56
C VAL A 238 23.58 35.21 0.79
N ARG A 239 24.62 34.37 0.78
CA ARG A 239 25.68 34.50 1.75
C ARG A 239 25.98 35.98 1.65
N ALA A 240 25.43 36.78 2.56
CA ALA A 240 26.16 37.91 3.04
C ALA A 240 27.52 37.29 3.34
N VAL A 241 28.46 37.53 2.42
CA VAL A 241 29.87 37.39 2.69
C VAL A 241 30.00 38.29 3.88
N ALA A 242 29.88 37.71 5.07
CA ALA A 242 30.27 38.33 6.30
C ALA A 242 31.73 38.63 6.01
N THR A 243 31.99 39.87 5.64
CA THR A 243 33.29 40.50 5.66
C THR A 243 33.80 40.15 7.04
N ARG A 244 34.63 39.11 7.07
CA ARG A 244 35.23 38.59 8.28
C ARG A 244 36.09 39.75 8.74
N ALA A 245 35.56 40.54 9.67
CA ALA A 245 36.30 41.61 10.30
C ALA A 245 37.57 40.95 10.82
N LEU A 246 38.70 41.37 10.24
CA LEU A 246 40.01 40.88 10.59
C LEU A 246 40.15 40.99 12.12
N PRO A 247 40.63 39.93 12.80
CA PRO A 247 40.87 40.00 14.24
C PRO A 247 41.84 41.17 14.50
N ARG A 248 41.37 42.17 15.25
CA ARG A 248 42.24 43.21 15.81
C ARG A 248 43.30 42.50 16.65
N ARG A 249 44.54 42.51 16.16
CA ARG A 249 45.72 42.14 16.95
C ARG A 249 45.73 43.01 18.21
N SER A 250 45.37 42.40 19.33
CA SER A 250 45.65 42.93 20.66
C SER A 250 47.16 42.88 20.86
N THR A 251 47.81 44.03 20.78
CA THR A 251 49.19 44.24 21.22
C THR A 251 49.24 44.02 22.72
N ARG A 252 49.55 42.79 23.13
CA ARG A 252 49.83 42.43 24.52
C ARG A 252 51.15 43.07 24.90
N HIS A 253 51.08 44.16 25.68
CA HIS A 253 52.24 44.77 26.33
C HIS A 253 52.94 43.73 27.21
N LEU A 254 54.21 43.46 26.91
CA LEU A 254 55.14 42.75 27.77
C LEU A 254 55.38 43.61 29.02
N ARG A 255 54.91 43.14 30.17
CA ARG A 255 55.33 43.66 31.48
C ARG A 255 56.54 42.83 31.91
N HIS A 256 57.69 43.49 32.01
CA HIS A 256 58.83 43.02 32.79
C HIS A 256 58.39 42.91 34.26
N GLY A 257 58.55 41.72 34.83
CA GLY A 257 58.56 41.50 36.26
C GLY A 257 59.94 41.01 36.65
N ASP A 258 60.65 41.86 37.40
CA ASP A 258 61.87 41.56 38.15
C ASP A 258 61.64 40.41 39.11
N GLU A 259 62.61 39.49 39.19
CA GLU A 259 62.81 38.65 40.39
C GLU A 259 64.24 38.88 40.89
N ARG A 260 64.29 39.21 42.19
CA ARG A 260 65.47 39.28 43.04
C ARG A 260 65.67 37.95 43.75
#